data_AF-A0A3L7V6S7-F1
#
_entry.id   AF-A0A3L7V6S7-F1
#
_cell.length_a   1.000
_cell.length_b   1.000
_cell.length_c   1.000
_cell.angle_alpha   90.00
_cell.angle_beta   90.00
_cell.angle_gamma   90.00
#
_symmetry.space_group_name_H-M   'P 1'
#
loop_
_entity.id
_entity.type
_entity.pdbx_description
1 polymer ?
#
loop_
_entity_poly.entity_id
_entity_poly.type
_entity_poly.pdbx_seq_one_letter_code
_entity_poly.pdbx_strand_id
1 'polypeptide(L)'
;MLLFVIVVACRIVGPKSLVENTVTKTVWTCAFALFVVHVLASFQFVHHWSHSAAYRATAKQTLELLGIEVGTGVYFNYLFLAVWAADVVNAWTDFSVGRRMVQWLLRIGLMYMLFIAFNGVVVFESGWLRAVGISLTTMLVAASMFRFSRFWKNKDEPVVKVVHGDREEP
;
A
#
# COMPACT_ATOMS: atom_id res chain seq x y z
N MET A 1 0.93 3.28 9.92
CA MET A 1 0.03 2.34 9.21
C MET A 1 -1.27 2.96 8.71
N LEU A 2 -2.01 3.74 9.49
CA LEU A 2 -3.28 4.35 9.02
C LEU A 2 -3.12 5.22 7.77
N LEU A 3 -2.14 6.14 7.75
CA LEU A 3 -1.88 7.00 6.58
C LEU A 3 -1.51 6.19 5.32
N PHE A 4 -0.78 5.08 5.50
CA PHE A 4 -0.46 4.15 4.41
C PHE A 4 -1.74 3.56 3.82
N VAL A 5 -2.62 3.00 4.67
CA VAL A 5 -3.89 2.40 4.23
C VAL A 5 -4.79 3.42 3.54
N ILE A 6 -4.88 4.65 4.05
CA ILE A 6 -5.70 5.72 3.47
C ILE A 6 -5.22 6.06 2.05
N VAL A 7 -3.91 6.29 1.87
CA VAL A 7 -3.38 6.63 0.53
C VAL A 7 -3.51 5.44 -0.43
N VAL A 8 -3.30 4.21 0.03
CA VAL A 8 -3.51 3.01 -0.79
C VAL A 8 -4.98 2.88 -1.20
N ALA A 9 -5.93 3.11 -0.28
CA ALA A 9 -7.35 3.13 -0.59
C ALA A 9 -7.69 4.20 -1.64
N CYS A 10 -7.12 5.40 -1.51
CA CYS A 10 -7.25 6.45 -2.53
C CYS A 10 -6.69 6.00 -3.89
N ARG A 11 -5.55 5.29 -3.92
CA ARG A 11 -4.94 4.77 -5.16
C ARG A 11 -5.75 3.67 -5.84
N ILE A 12 -6.44 2.83 -5.07
CA ILE A 12 -7.23 1.70 -5.60
C ILE A 12 -8.65 2.14 -5.97
N VAL A 13 -9.29 2.95 -5.12
CA VAL A 13 -10.71 3.28 -5.19
C VAL A 13 -10.97 4.70 -5.67
N GLY A 14 -10.05 5.64 -5.40
CA GLY A 14 -10.22 7.05 -5.69
C GLY A 14 -10.11 7.42 -7.18
N PRO A 15 -10.61 8.60 -7.58
CA PRO A 15 -10.39 9.14 -8.92
C PRO A 15 -8.91 9.53 -9.08
N LYS A 16 -8.40 9.51 -10.32
CA LYS A 16 -7.00 9.87 -10.63
C LYS A 16 -6.62 11.25 -10.10
N SER A 17 -7.53 12.22 -10.17
CA SER A 17 -7.32 13.59 -9.66
C SER A 17 -7.05 13.64 -8.16
N LEU A 18 -7.61 12.73 -7.37
CA LEU A 18 -7.36 12.63 -5.93
C LEU A 18 -5.96 12.02 -5.65
N VAL A 19 -5.55 11.06 -6.47
CA VAL A 19 -4.26 10.38 -6.35
C VAL A 19 -3.10 11.30 -6.74
N GLU A 20 -3.29 12.09 -7.80
CA GLU A 20 -2.28 13.01 -8.33
C GLU A 20 -2.19 14.33 -7.53
N ASN A 21 -3.12 14.56 -6.61
CA ASN A 21 -3.14 15.74 -5.75
C ASN A 21 -1.88 15.81 -4.86
N THR A 22 -1.29 17.02 -4.76
CA THR A 22 -0.16 17.32 -3.89
C THR A 22 -0.40 16.89 -2.44
N VAL A 23 -1.61 17.06 -1.90
CA VAL A 23 -1.96 16.62 -0.54
C VAL A 23 -1.74 15.11 -0.38
N THR A 24 -2.20 14.30 -1.32
CA THR A 24 -2.01 12.84 -1.29
C THR A 24 -0.53 12.46 -1.36
N LYS A 25 0.25 13.14 -2.21
CA LYS A 25 1.70 12.95 -2.32
C LYS A 25 2.43 13.34 -1.03
N THR A 26 2.03 14.44 -0.41
CA THR A 26 2.56 14.91 0.88
C THR A 26 2.22 13.92 2.00
N VAL A 27 0.95 13.50 2.12
CA VAL A 27 0.54 12.50 3.12
C VAL A 27 1.30 11.19 2.93
N TRP A 28 1.51 10.76 1.69
CA TRP A 28 2.32 9.58 1.37
C TRP A 28 3.77 9.73 1.83
N THR A 29 4.36 10.89 1.58
CA THR A 29 5.75 11.21 1.97
C THR A 29 5.88 11.31 3.50
N CYS A 30 4.92 11.93 4.18
CA CYS A 30 4.87 11.98 5.65
C CYS A 30 4.71 10.59 6.26
N ALA A 31 3.87 9.73 5.67
CA ALA A 31 3.71 8.35 6.13
C ALA A 31 5.03 7.57 6.00
N PHE A 32 5.76 7.76 4.90
CA PHE A 32 7.10 7.20 4.72
C PHE A 32 8.10 7.74 5.74
N ALA A 33 8.14 9.05 5.96
CA ALA A 33 9.05 9.67 6.93
C ALA A 33 8.80 9.17 8.37
N LEU A 34 7.54 9.03 8.77
CA LEU A 34 7.17 8.43 10.06
C LEU A 34 7.62 6.97 10.15
N PHE A 35 7.54 6.21 9.06
CA PHE A 35 8.05 4.84 9.02
C PHE A 35 9.58 4.78 9.14
N VAL A 36 10.32 5.69 8.50
CA VAL A 36 11.78 5.82 8.69
C VAL A 36 12.11 6.10 10.15
N VAL A 37 11.42 7.08 10.76
CA VAL A 37 11.60 7.40 12.19
C VAL A 37 11.32 6.18 13.06
N HIS A 38 10.27 5.41 12.76
CA HIS A 38 9.96 4.17 13.47
C HIS A 38 11.09 3.14 13.36
N VAL A 39 11.64 2.92 12.16
CA VAL A 39 12.78 2.01 11.96
C VAL A 39 14.00 2.49 12.76
N LEU A 40 14.35 3.78 12.66
CA LEU A 40 15.48 4.36 13.39
C LEU A 40 15.28 4.27 14.92
N ALA A 41 14.06 4.51 15.40
CA ALA A 41 13.72 4.36 16.82
C ALA A 41 13.87 2.91 17.27
N SER A 42 13.43 1.93 16.48
CA SER A 42 13.65 0.50 16.78
C SER A 42 15.14 0.18 16.86
N PHE A 43 15.95 0.71 15.93
CA PHE A 43 17.40 0.50 15.96
C PHE A 43 18.05 1.16 17.18
N GLN A 44 17.64 2.37 17.54
CA GLN A 44 18.19 3.08 18.70
C GLN A 44 17.79 2.43 20.03
N PHE A 45 16.50 2.16 20.23
CA PHE A 45 15.96 1.78 21.54
C PHE A 45 15.85 0.27 21.77
N VAL A 46 15.73 -0.54 20.72
CA VAL A 46 15.51 -1.99 20.84
C VAL A 46 16.74 -2.78 20.42
N HIS A 47 17.40 -2.38 19.33
CA HIS A 47 18.50 -3.16 18.75
C HIS A 47 19.89 -2.56 18.99
N HIS A 48 19.99 -1.40 19.65
CA HIS A 48 21.24 -0.70 19.93
C HIS A 48 22.17 -0.58 18.70
N TRP A 49 21.59 -0.24 17.53
CA TRP A 49 22.27 -0.18 16.23
C TRP A 49 22.90 -1.49 15.74
N SER A 50 22.65 -2.60 16.41
CA SER A 50 23.18 -3.91 16.04
C SER A 50 22.23 -4.64 15.08
N HIS A 51 22.67 -4.78 13.83
CA HIS A 51 21.94 -5.59 12.83
C HIS A 51 21.76 -7.05 13.29
N SER A 52 22.76 -7.63 13.96
CA SER A 52 22.67 -8.99 14.48
C SER A 52 21.67 -9.12 15.65
N ALA A 53 21.45 -8.05 16.42
CA ALA A 53 20.40 -8.01 17.43
C ALA A 53 19.01 -7.97 16.78
N ALA A 54 18.83 -7.15 15.74
CA ALA A 54 17.57 -7.11 14.98
C ALA A 54 17.26 -8.47 14.34
N TYR A 55 18.24 -9.09 13.69
CA TYR A 55 18.08 -10.41 13.07
C TYR A 55 17.65 -11.48 14.09
N ARG A 56 18.34 -11.55 15.24
CA ARG A 56 18.01 -12.51 16.31
C ARG A 56 16.63 -12.25 16.92
N ALA A 57 16.25 -10.99 17.12
CA ALA A 57 14.92 -10.66 17.62
C ALA A 57 13.83 -11.16 16.66
N THR A 58 13.99 -10.94 15.36
CA THR A 58 13.06 -11.46 14.34
C THR A 58 13.08 -12.99 14.26
N ALA A 59 14.25 -13.63 14.40
CA ALA A 59 14.36 -15.08 14.42
C ALA A 59 13.60 -15.70 15.61
N LYS A 60 13.71 -15.07 16.79
CA LYS A 60 12.95 -15.49 17.97
C LYS A 60 11.44 -15.32 17.76
N GLN A 61 11.01 -14.18 17.22
CA GLN A 61 9.59 -13.92 16.97
C GLN A 61 8.99 -14.90 15.94
N THR A 62 9.74 -15.24 14.89
CA THR A 62 9.31 -16.23 13.89
C THR A 62 9.27 -17.64 14.47
N LEU A 63 10.18 -17.98 15.38
CA LEU A 63 10.12 -19.25 16.11
C LEU A 63 8.85 -19.34 16.98
N GLU A 64 8.53 -18.28 17.72
CA GLU A 64 7.35 -18.25 18.61
C GLU A 64 6.02 -18.32 17.83
N LEU A 65 5.93 -17.67 16.67
CA LEU A 65 4.67 -17.56 15.92
C LEU A 65 4.50 -18.62 14.83
N LEU A 66 5.59 -18.99 14.16
CA LEU A 66 5.57 -19.87 12.98
C LEU A 66 6.28 -21.21 13.24
N GLY A 67 6.96 -21.36 14.38
CA GLY A 67 7.74 -22.56 14.70
C GLY A 67 9.07 -22.66 13.93
N ILE A 68 9.47 -21.60 13.21
CA ILE A 68 10.69 -21.59 12.39
C ILE A 68 11.55 -20.40 12.81
N GLU A 69 12.79 -20.66 13.23
CA GLU A 69 13.74 -19.63 13.68
C GLU A 69 14.47 -18.98 12.50
N VAL A 70 13.85 -18.00 11.84
CA VAL A 70 14.46 -17.30 10.70
C VAL A 70 14.37 -15.79 10.86
N GLY A 71 15.52 -15.11 10.94
CA GLY A 71 15.60 -13.64 11.08
C GLY A 71 15.45 -12.86 9.77
N THR A 72 15.15 -13.52 8.65
CA THR A 72 15.10 -12.91 7.31
C THR A 72 14.02 -11.84 7.17
N GLY A 73 13.03 -11.81 8.07
CA GLY A 73 12.04 -10.73 8.20
C GLY A 73 12.65 -9.33 8.21
N VAL A 74 13.86 -9.16 8.78
CA VAL A 74 14.57 -7.87 8.79
C VAL A 74 14.88 -7.38 7.38
N TYR A 75 15.29 -8.28 6.47
CA TYR A 75 15.59 -7.91 5.09
C TYR A 75 14.33 -7.53 4.31
N PHE A 76 13.20 -8.17 4.57
CA PHE A 76 11.92 -7.76 3.98
C PHE A 76 11.52 -6.35 4.43
N ASN A 77 11.79 -5.98 5.68
CA ASN A 77 11.56 -4.61 6.15
C ASN A 77 12.47 -3.58 5.45
N TYR A 78 13.72 -3.94 5.18
CA TYR A 78 14.62 -3.08 4.40
C TYR A 78 14.16 -2.93 2.95
N LEU A 79 13.73 -4.03 2.32
CA LEU A 79 13.18 -3.99 0.98
C LEU A 79 11.89 -3.16 0.93
N PHE A 80 11.03 -3.26 1.95
CA PHE A 80 9.83 -2.43 2.09
C PHE A 80 10.19 -0.95 2.16
N LEU A 81 11.20 -0.58 2.94
CA LEU A 81 11.72 0.79 3.01
C LEU A 81 12.21 1.29 1.64
N ALA A 82 13.00 0.47 0.93
CA ALA A 82 13.55 0.83 -0.38
C ALA A 82 12.47 0.98 -1.47
N VAL A 83 11.52 0.04 -1.51
CA VAL A 83 10.39 0.09 -2.45
C VAL A 83 9.51 1.32 -2.19
N TRP A 84 9.24 1.64 -0.91
CA TRP A 84 8.47 2.84 -0.58
C TRP A 84 9.22 4.13 -0.97
N ALA A 85 10.52 4.20 -0.70
CA ALA A 85 11.35 5.34 -1.10
C ALA A 85 11.29 5.57 -2.62
N ALA A 86 11.44 4.50 -3.42
CA ALA A 86 11.32 4.57 -4.88
C ALA A 86 9.94 5.08 -5.34
N ASP A 87 8.85 4.62 -4.70
CA ASP A 87 7.51 5.09 -5.02
C ASP A 87 7.28 6.57 -4.64
N VAL A 88 7.81 7.01 -3.50
CA VAL A 88 7.80 8.44 -3.09
C VAL A 88 8.55 9.29 -4.09
N VAL A 89 9.77 8.89 -4.48
CA VAL A 89 10.55 9.61 -5.49
C VAL A 89 9.75 9.70 -6.79
N ASN A 90 9.19 8.59 -7.27
CA ASN A 90 8.37 8.58 -8.49
C ASN A 90 7.15 9.51 -8.38
N ALA A 91 6.48 9.58 -7.23
CA ALA A 91 5.33 10.45 -7.04
C ALA A 91 5.64 11.95 -7.26
N TRP A 92 6.88 12.36 -6.99
CA TRP A 92 7.32 13.76 -7.12
C TRP A 92 8.05 14.08 -8.43
N THR A 93 8.64 13.09 -9.08
CA THR A 93 9.53 13.29 -10.25
C THR A 93 8.93 12.78 -11.56
N ASP A 94 7.83 12.02 -11.48
CA ASP A 94 7.13 11.43 -12.63
C ASP A 94 8.02 10.61 -13.57
N PHE A 95 9.05 9.95 -13.03
CA PHE A 95 10.00 9.08 -13.75
C PHE A 95 9.33 7.98 -14.60
N SER A 96 8.06 7.65 -14.31
CA SER A 96 7.32 6.57 -14.97
C SER A 96 6.62 6.96 -16.28
N VAL A 97 6.61 8.24 -16.67
CA VAL A 97 6.00 8.68 -17.93
C VAL A 97 6.78 8.07 -19.10
N GLY A 98 6.15 7.10 -19.77
CA GLY A 98 6.69 6.42 -20.96
C GLY A 98 7.35 5.06 -20.75
N ARG A 99 7.54 4.57 -19.50
CA ARG A 99 8.20 3.28 -19.24
C ARG A 99 7.26 2.26 -18.61
N ARG A 100 6.60 1.45 -19.46
CA ARG A 100 5.67 0.38 -19.04
C ARG A 100 6.25 -0.55 -17.96
N MET A 101 7.53 -0.92 -18.07
CA MET A 101 8.21 -1.77 -17.09
C MET A 101 8.25 -1.13 -15.69
N VAL A 102 8.56 0.16 -15.59
CA VAL A 102 8.63 0.88 -14.31
C VAL A 102 7.25 0.91 -13.64
N GLN A 103 6.18 1.12 -14.43
CA GLN A 103 4.82 1.08 -13.91
C GLN A 103 4.44 -0.30 -13.35
N TRP A 104 4.87 -1.39 -13.99
CA TRP A 104 4.67 -2.74 -13.45
C TRP A 104 5.45 -2.98 -12.17
N LEU A 105 6.72 -2.54 -12.12
CA LEU A 105 7.54 -2.66 -10.91
C LEU A 105 6.93 -1.90 -9.73
N LEU A 106 6.42 -0.69 -9.94
CA LEU A 106 5.75 0.09 -8.90
C LEU A 106 4.44 -0.57 -8.44
N ARG A 107 3.65 -1.15 -9.35
CA ARG A 107 2.43 -1.90 -9.00
C ARG A 107 2.75 -3.16 -8.20
N ILE A 108 3.75 -3.93 -8.62
CA ILE A 108 4.23 -5.12 -7.90
C ILE A 108 4.76 -4.71 -6.52
N GLY A 109 5.53 -3.63 -6.47
CA GLY A 109 6.03 -3.04 -5.23
C GLY A 109 4.91 -2.67 -4.27
N LEU A 110 3.83 -2.05 -4.76
CA LEU A 110 2.64 -1.74 -3.96
C LEU A 110 1.97 -3.01 -3.41
N MET A 111 1.85 -4.06 -4.22
CA MET A 111 1.28 -5.35 -3.77
C MET A 111 2.16 -6.02 -2.72
N TYR A 112 3.49 -5.99 -2.91
CA TYR A 112 4.46 -6.44 -1.93
C TYR A 112 4.32 -5.67 -0.60
N MET A 113 4.21 -4.34 -0.67
CA MET A 113 4.03 -3.51 0.51
C MET A 113 2.73 -3.83 1.26
N LEU A 114 1.63 -4.03 0.54
CA LEU A 114 0.36 -4.45 1.14
C LEU A 114 0.49 -5.81 1.84
N PHE A 115 1.15 -6.76 1.20
CA PHE A 115 1.38 -8.08 1.76
C PHE A 115 2.22 -8.02 3.05
N ILE A 116 3.34 -7.30 3.05
CA ILE A 116 4.19 -7.17 4.24
C ILE A 116 3.47 -6.40 5.36
N ALA A 117 2.76 -5.32 5.04
CA ALA A 117 1.99 -4.57 6.04
C ALA A 117 0.89 -5.43 6.67
N PHE A 118 0.19 -6.25 5.87
CA PHE A 118 -0.79 -7.20 6.38
C PHE A 118 -0.15 -8.22 7.32
N ASN A 119 0.94 -8.87 6.90
CA ASN A 119 1.62 -9.85 7.76
C ASN A 119 2.12 -9.20 9.05
N GLY A 120 2.70 -8.00 8.97
CA GLY A 120 3.16 -7.23 10.13
C GLY A 120 2.05 -7.02 11.17
N VAL A 121 0.87 -6.56 10.76
CA VAL A 121 -0.21 -6.22 11.70
C VAL A 121 -1.10 -7.42 12.07
N VAL A 122 -1.26 -8.40 11.18
CA VAL A 122 -2.21 -9.51 11.41
C VAL A 122 -1.53 -10.75 11.98
N VAL A 123 -0.34 -11.08 11.48
CA VAL A 123 0.40 -12.28 11.90
C VAL A 123 1.30 -11.98 13.08
N PHE A 124 2.09 -10.91 12.99
CA PHE A 124 3.15 -10.62 13.95
C PHE A 124 2.70 -9.84 15.19
N GLU A 125 1.64 -9.03 15.08
CA GLU A 125 1.04 -8.30 16.20
C GLU A 125 -0.08 -9.11 16.88
N SER A 126 -0.41 -8.77 18.13
CA SER A 126 -1.44 -9.44 18.93
C SER A 126 -2.48 -8.47 19.51
N GLY A 127 -3.56 -9.01 20.09
CA GLY A 127 -4.60 -8.22 20.76
C GLY A 127 -5.44 -7.36 19.80
N TRP A 128 -5.80 -6.15 20.25
CA TRP A 128 -6.71 -5.26 19.53
C TRP A 128 -6.13 -4.72 18.21
N LEU A 129 -4.80 -4.58 18.12
CA LEU A 129 -4.12 -4.14 16.90
C LEU A 129 -4.32 -5.12 15.75
N ARG A 130 -4.33 -6.43 16.04
CA ARG A 130 -4.65 -7.48 15.06
C ARG A 130 -6.07 -7.33 14.53
N ALA A 131 -7.05 -7.09 15.41
CA ALA A 131 -8.45 -6.89 15.02
C ALA A 131 -8.62 -5.65 14.13
N VAL A 132 -7.94 -4.54 14.46
CA VAL A 132 -7.92 -3.34 13.63
C VAL A 132 -7.30 -3.64 12.26
N GLY A 133 -6.19 -4.38 12.22
CA GLY A 133 -5.55 -4.79 10.97
C GLY A 133 -6.48 -5.59 10.06
N ILE A 134 -7.11 -6.64 10.60
CA ILE A 134 -8.10 -7.46 9.88
C ILE A 134 -9.24 -6.60 9.36
N SER A 135 -9.76 -5.70 10.19
CA SER A 135 -10.89 -4.82 9.82
C SER A 135 -10.52 -3.91 8.66
N LEU A 136 -9.38 -3.21 8.74
CA LEU A 136 -8.90 -2.31 7.68
C LEU A 136 -8.64 -3.05 6.37
N THR A 137 -8.00 -4.22 6.43
CA THR A 137 -7.76 -5.04 5.23
C THR A 137 -9.07 -5.51 4.60
N THR A 138 -10.02 -5.98 5.41
CA THR A 138 -11.34 -6.42 4.93
C THR A 138 -12.10 -5.27 4.26
N MET A 139 -12.10 -4.08 4.87
CA MET A 139 -12.71 -2.88 4.28
C MET A 139 -12.07 -2.52 2.94
N LEU A 140 -10.74 -2.59 2.84
CA LEU A 140 -10.02 -2.29 1.60
C LEU A 140 -10.37 -3.28 0.48
N VAL A 141 -10.42 -4.57 0.79
CA VAL A 141 -10.82 -5.63 -0.17
C VAL A 141 -12.27 -5.42 -0.61
N ALA A 142 -13.19 -5.19 0.32
CA ALA A 142 -14.60 -4.95 0.02
C ALA A 142 -14.79 -3.72 -0.88
N ALA A 143 -14.11 -2.61 -0.59
CA ALA A 143 -14.15 -1.41 -1.41
C ALA A 143 -13.59 -1.65 -2.83
N SER A 144 -12.53 -2.45 -2.94
CA SER A 144 -11.93 -2.85 -4.22
C SER A 144 -12.89 -3.71 -5.05
N MET A 145 -13.52 -4.70 -4.42
CA MET A 145 -14.52 -5.58 -5.07
C MET A 145 -15.76 -4.79 -5.51
N PHE A 146 -16.26 -3.90 -4.65
CA PHE A 146 -17.40 -3.04 -4.98
C PHE A 146 -17.13 -2.19 -6.21
N ARG A 147 -15.95 -1.54 -6.29
CA ARG A 147 -15.54 -0.77 -7.47
C ARG A 147 -15.44 -1.64 -8.72
N PHE A 148 -14.85 -2.83 -8.60
CA PHE A 148 -14.76 -3.75 -9.73
C PHE A 148 -16.14 -4.16 -10.24
N SER A 149 -17.07 -4.50 -9.36
CA SER A 149 -18.46 -4.85 -9.74
C SER A 149 -19.20 -3.71 -10.44
N ARG A 150 -19.04 -2.47 -9.96
CA ARG A 150 -19.59 -1.25 -10.59
C ARG A 150 -19.03 -1.03 -12.00
N PHE A 151 -17.73 -1.26 -12.19
CA PHE A 151 -17.11 -1.12 -13.50
C PHE A 151 -17.69 -2.11 -14.53
N TRP A 152 -17.90 -3.37 -14.14
CA TRP A 152 -18.53 -4.36 -15.01
C TRP A 152 -19.99 -3.99 -15.31
N LYS A 153 -20.78 -3.62 -14.30
CA LYS A 153 -22.18 -3.24 -14.48
C LYS A 153 -22.35 -2.04 -15.44
N ASN A 154 -21.48 -1.03 -15.36
CA ASN A 154 -21.53 0.12 -16.27
C ASN A 154 -21.06 -0.22 -17.70
N LYS A 155 -20.27 -1.27 -17.89
CA LYS A 155 -19.86 -1.74 -19.23
C LYS A 155 -21.01 -2.44 -19.96
N ASP A 156 -21.91 -3.05 -19.20
CA ASP A 156 -23.04 -3.83 -19.71
C ASP A 156 -24.32 -2.99 -19.92
N GLU A 157 -24.35 -1.73 -19.47
CA GLU A 157 -25.43 -0.79 -19.78
C GLU A 157 -25.33 -0.34 -21.25
N PRO A 158 -26.33 -0.62 -22.10
CA PRO A 158 -26.32 -0.17 -23.49
C PRO A 158 -26.34 1.36 -23.51
N VAL A 159 -25.39 1.96 -24.22
CA VAL A 159 -25.37 3.40 -24.50
C VAL A 159 -26.61 3.73 -25.34
N VAL A 160 -27.73 4.06 -24.70
CA VAL A 160 -28.88 4.64 -25.37
C VAL A 160 -28.45 6.03 -25.82
N LYS A 161 -27.91 6.11 -27.04
CA LYS A 161 -27.71 7.37 -27.74
C LYS A 161 -29.09 8.01 -27.89
N VAL A 162 -29.37 9.02 -27.08
CA VAL A 162 -30.48 9.94 -27.33
C VAL A 162 -30.15 10.67 -28.63
N VAL A 163 -30.62 10.12 -29.75
CA VAL A 163 -30.69 10.84 -31.01
C VAL A 163 -31.78 11.87 -30.82
N HIS A 164 -31.42 13.07 -30.36
CA HIS A 164 -32.28 14.23 -30.56
C HIS A 164 -32.34 14.44 -32.06
N GLY A 165 -33.49 14.07 -32.63
CA GLY A 165 -33.79 14.33 -34.02
C GLY A 165 -33.89 15.83 -34.23
N ASP A 166 -32.84 16.40 -34.81
CA ASP A 166 -32.96 17.57 -35.66
C ASP A 166 -33.82 17.14 -36.87
N ARG A 167 -35.14 17.31 -36.75
CA ARG A 167 -35.97 17.52 -37.93
C ARG A 167 -36.29 18.99 -37.97
N GLU A 168 -35.56 19.64 -38.86
CA GLU A 168 -36.05 20.71 -39.69
C GLU A 168 -37.49 20.36 -40.13
N GLU A 169 -38.45 21.17 -39.74
CA GLU A 169 -39.69 21.32 -40.50
C GLU A 169 -39.69 22.72 -41.14
N PRO A 170 -40.15 22.81 -42.41
CA PRO A 170 -39.86 23.90 -43.34
C PRO A 170 -40.60 25.22 -43.07
#